data_AF-A0A0D1Y086-F1
#
_entry.id   AF-A0A0D1Y086-F1
#
_cell.length_a   1.000
_cell.length_b   1.000
_cell.length_c   1.000
_cell.angle_alpha   90.00
_cell.angle_beta   90.00
_cell.angle_gamma   90.00
#
_symmetry.space_group_name_H-M   'P 1'
#
loop_
_entity.id
_entity.type
_entity.pdbx_description
1 polymer ?
#
loop_
_entity_poly.entity_id
_entity_poly.type
_entity_poly.pdbx_seq_one_letter_code
_entity_poly.pdbx_strand_id
1 'polypeptide(L)'
;MVYKKLLRHDITARVFSTRDSRNEQDPDQWIKEDDAQIRHRKMFLRWYLTKLNSDPSKMEYWQYLDKVGLMHVGKGRKNPLHVDYLFLGVCLGYIQDAMTEAILSHPRLELEQKIAIVKAVGKVIWIQNDLMAKWHIEDGREFLDEIDNEEMELEAQQPEGYLNGHRVLGRNGNDDDSSAGDRPSSRSSKGSNTSVTSLGRTPEQVQQGVEASRCPFSGLAAGQPDMDIQRATTWRPRRNEPEVPLPPSGIPRLHIVDGRTVCKENLGPNPFH
;
A
#
# COMPACT_ATOMS: atom_id res chain seq x y z
N MET A 1 16.41 11.98 -6.38
CA MET A 1 15.78 11.70 -7.69
C MET A 1 14.26 11.84 -7.65
N VAL A 2 13.53 11.08 -6.82
CA VAL A 2 12.04 11.11 -6.73
C VAL A 2 11.49 12.52 -6.44
N TYR A 3 11.91 13.19 -5.36
CA TYR A 3 11.39 14.53 -5.03
C TYR A 3 11.68 15.58 -6.10
N LYS A 4 12.82 15.50 -6.78
CA LYS A 4 13.12 16.37 -7.92
C LYS A 4 12.12 16.18 -9.06
N LYS A 5 11.65 14.96 -9.28
CA LYS A 5 10.61 14.64 -10.28
C LYS A 5 9.22 15.10 -9.83
N LEU A 6 8.88 14.92 -8.55
CA LEU A 6 7.61 15.36 -7.97
C LEU A 6 7.49 16.90 -7.92
N LEU A 7 8.58 17.60 -7.61
CA LEU A 7 8.59 19.07 -7.57
C LEU A 7 8.66 19.72 -8.96
N ARG A 8 8.90 18.93 -10.02
CA ARG A 8 8.97 19.43 -11.41
C ARG A 8 7.59 19.74 -12.01
N HIS A 9 6.55 19.07 -11.53
CA HIS A 9 5.18 19.26 -12.03
C HIS A 9 4.36 19.92 -10.93
N ASP A 10 3.68 21.01 -11.28
CA ASP A 10 2.78 21.77 -10.42
C ASP A 10 1.77 20.88 -9.69
N ILE A 11 1.12 19.96 -10.43
CA ILE A 11 0.09 19.05 -9.92
C ILE A 11 0.59 18.15 -8.79
N THR A 12 1.86 17.71 -8.85
CA THR A 12 2.47 16.90 -7.77
C THR A 12 3.23 17.73 -6.75
N ALA A 13 3.66 18.95 -7.09
CA ALA A 13 4.36 19.84 -6.18
C ALA A 13 3.40 20.51 -5.19
N ARG A 14 2.19 20.85 -5.65
CA ARG A 14 1.19 21.61 -4.90
C ARG A 14 0.81 20.94 -3.58
N VAL A 15 0.68 19.61 -3.57
CA VAL A 15 0.33 18.84 -2.37
C VAL A 15 1.34 19.01 -1.23
N PHE A 16 2.59 19.39 -1.52
CA PHE A 16 3.56 19.68 -0.46
C PHE A 16 3.30 21.02 0.23
N SER A 17 2.68 21.98 -0.45
CA SER A 17 2.25 23.25 0.13
C SER A 17 0.85 23.15 0.74
N THR A 18 -0.13 22.63 0.00
CA THR A 18 -1.55 22.61 0.39
C THR A 18 -1.91 21.45 1.33
N ARG A 19 -1.09 20.39 1.33
CA ARG A 19 -1.36 19.10 2.01
C ARG A 19 -2.59 18.36 1.49
N ASP A 20 -3.19 18.83 0.41
CA ASP A 20 -4.35 18.21 -0.22
C ASP A 20 -4.21 18.31 -1.74
N SER A 21 -4.16 17.15 -2.37
CA SER A 21 -4.04 17.01 -3.83
C SER A 21 -5.30 17.41 -4.60
N ARG A 22 -6.47 17.44 -3.93
CA ARG A 22 -7.73 17.91 -4.52
C ARG A 22 -7.80 19.44 -4.58
N ASN A 23 -6.92 20.13 -3.85
CA ASN A 23 -6.85 21.58 -3.88
C ASN A 23 -6.11 22.01 -5.16
N GLU A 24 -6.82 22.66 -6.08
CA GLU A 24 -6.27 23.17 -7.33
C GLU A 24 -5.75 24.61 -7.23
N GLN A 25 -5.94 25.28 -6.09
CA GLN A 25 -5.50 26.66 -5.89
C GLN A 25 -3.97 26.73 -5.83
N ASP A 26 -3.41 27.76 -6.46
CA ASP A 26 -1.98 28.00 -6.37
C ASP A 26 -1.61 28.43 -4.95
N PRO A 27 -0.61 27.79 -4.33
CA PRO A 27 -0.20 28.11 -2.98
C PRO A 27 0.54 29.44 -2.95
N ASP A 28 0.37 30.19 -1.85
CA ASP A 28 1.12 31.43 -1.61
C ASP A 28 2.64 31.21 -1.69
N GLN A 29 3.10 30.03 -1.26
CA GLN A 29 4.49 29.62 -1.31
C GLN A 29 4.64 28.19 -1.84
N TRP A 30 5.43 28.06 -2.90
CA TRP A 30 5.86 26.76 -3.41
C TRP A 30 7.02 26.21 -2.59
N ILE A 31 6.87 24.98 -2.10
CA ILE A 31 7.92 24.24 -1.43
C ILE A 31 9.03 23.86 -2.41
N LYS A 32 10.28 24.12 -2.04
CA LYS A 32 11.49 23.83 -2.81
C LYS A 32 12.20 22.60 -2.30
N GLU A 33 13.12 22.07 -3.11
CA GLU A 33 13.83 20.83 -2.83
C GLU A 33 14.66 20.85 -1.53
N ASP A 34 15.16 22.04 -1.15
CA ASP A 34 16.05 22.24 0.00
C ASP A 34 15.29 22.54 1.32
N ASP A 35 13.98 22.76 1.22
CA ASP A 35 13.15 23.04 2.38
C ASP A 35 13.17 21.87 3.37
N ALA A 36 13.12 22.20 4.66
CA ALA A 36 13.20 21.20 5.74
C ALA A 36 12.14 20.10 5.59
N GLN A 37 10.94 20.45 5.12
CA GLN A 37 9.87 19.51 4.84
C GLN A 37 10.27 18.46 3.78
N ILE A 38 10.92 18.86 2.69
CA ILE A 38 11.34 17.92 1.64
C ILE A 38 12.51 17.07 2.10
N ARG A 39 13.45 17.63 2.87
CA ARG A 39 14.55 16.86 3.48
C ARG A 39 14.04 15.76 4.42
N HIS A 40 13.07 16.09 5.28
CA HIS A 40 12.43 15.12 6.15
C HIS A 40 11.74 14.00 5.35
N ARG A 41 10.97 14.37 4.32
CA ARG A 41 10.29 13.40 3.45
C ARG A 41 11.27 12.52 2.64
N LYS A 42 12.42 13.06 2.20
CA LYS A 42 13.51 12.28 1.58
C LYS A 42 14.06 11.21 2.53
N MET A 43 14.24 11.54 3.81
CA MET A 43 14.67 10.58 4.84
C MET A 43 13.63 9.45 5.01
N PHE A 44 12.34 9.80 5.09
CA PHE A 44 11.27 8.80 5.18
C PHE A 44 11.18 7.91 3.94
N LEU A 45 11.31 8.48 2.74
CA LEU A 45 11.36 7.69 1.52
C LEU A 45 12.55 6.71 1.54
N ARG A 46 13.73 7.14 2.03
CA ARG A 46 14.89 6.26 2.19
C ARG A 46 14.57 5.11 3.15
N TRP A 47 13.96 5.38 4.30
CA TRP A 47 13.57 4.34 5.25
C TRP A 47 12.50 3.41 4.69
N TYR A 48 11.54 3.95 3.95
CA TYR A 48 10.51 3.18 3.25
C TYR A 48 11.13 2.23 2.22
N LEU A 49 12.08 2.70 1.39
CA LEU A 49 12.82 1.85 0.45
C LEU A 49 13.63 0.76 1.17
N THR A 50 14.23 1.07 2.32
CA THR A 50 14.88 0.05 3.16
C THR A 50 13.88 -0.99 3.66
N LYS A 51 12.70 -0.54 4.10
CA LYS A 51 11.64 -1.43 4.58
C LYS A 51 11.08 -2.29 3.47
N LEU A 52 10.88 -1.78 2.26
CA LEU A 52 10.47 -2.58 1.09
C LEU A 52 11.41 -3.75 0.82
N ASN A 53 12.71 -3.55 1.03
CA ASN A 53 13.74 -4.59 0.86
C ASN A 53 14.00 -5.41 2.14
N SER A 54 13.21 -5.21 3.20
CA SER A 54 13.29 -6.01 4.43
C SER A 54 12.48 -7.30 4.31
N ASP A 55 12.58 -8.16 5.33
CA ASP A 55 11.96 -9.49 5.36
C ASP A 55 10.42 -9.43 5.26
N PRO A 56 9.82 -9.88 4.14
CA PRO A 56 8.37 -9.85 3.93
C PRO A 56 7.64 -11.04 4.58
N SER A 57 8.34 -11.96 5.25
CA SER A 57 7.71 -13.08 5.96
C SER A 57 7.04 -12.67 7.28
N LYS A 58 7.33 -11.45 7.75
CA LYS A 58 6.86 -10.91 9.03
C LYS A 58 5.58 -10.09 8.85
N MET A 59 4.61 -10.23 9.75
CA MET A 59 3.35 -9.47 9.64
C MET A 59 3.56 -7.96 9.82
N GLU A 60 4.52 -7.57 10.64
CA GLU A 60 4.92 -6.17 10.89
C GLU A 60 5.51 -5.50 9.64
N TYR A 61 5.90 -6.28 8.63
CA TYR A 61 6.24 -5.76 7.32
C TYR A 61 4.99 -5.17 6.65
N TRP A 62 3.95 -6.00 6.52
CA TRP A 62 2.73 -5.67 5.79
C TRP A 62 1.89 -4.63 6.53
N GLN A 63 1.80 -4.71 7.86
CA GLN A 63 1.14 -3.70 8.69
C GLN A 63 1.76 -2.31 8.48
N TYR A 64 3.10 -2.23 8.41
CA TYR A 64 3.75 -0.95 8.12
C TYR A 64 3.43 -0.45 6.69
N LEU A 65 3.40 -1.33 5.68
CA LEU A 65 3.03 -0.93 4.31
C LEU A 65 1.57 -0.48 4.20
N ASP A 66 0.66 -1.10 4.96
CA ASP A 66 -0.75 -0.70 5.06
C ASP A 66 -0.86 0.69 5.70
N LYS A 67 -0.13 0.91 6.80
CA LYS A 67 -0.05 2.22 7.47
C LYS A 67 0.43 3.34 6.56
N VAL A 68 1.34 3.06 5.63
CA VAL A 68 1.76 4.06 4.62
C VAL A 68 0.55 4.52 3.79
N GLY A 69 -0.36 3.61 3.41
CA GLY A 69 -1.61 3.98 2.74
C GLY A 69 -2.49 4.89 3.60
N LEU A 70 -2.73 4.51 4.87
CA LEU A 70 -3.49 5.31 5.83
C LEU A 70 -2.92 6.74 5.98
N MET A 71 -1.59 6.87 6.05
CA MET A 71 -0.91 8.16 6.18
C MET A 71 -1.14 9.10 4.98
N HIS A 72 -1.39 8.57 3.78
CA HIS A 72 -1.58 9.37 2.57
C HIS A 72 -3.04 9.79 2.33
N VAL A 73 -4.00 9.20 3.05
CA VAL A 73 -5.40 9.68 3.10
C VAL A 73 -5.62 10.63 4.29
N GLY A 74 -4.76 10.56 5.31
CA GLY A 74 -4.77 11.51 6.41
C GLY A 74 -5.86 11.27 7.46
N LYS A 75 -6.61 10.17 7.38
CA LYS A 75 -7.63 9.79 8.37
C LYS A 75 -7.01 9.64 9.76
N GLY A 76 -7.69 10.13 10.79
CA GLY A 76 -7.26 10.04 12.20
C GLY A 76 -6.00 10.84 12.57
N ARG A 77 -5.45 11.67 11.66
CA ARG A 77 -4.22 12.45 11.91
C ARG A 77 -4.53 13.89 12.29
N LYS A 78 -3.80 14.43 13.27
CA LYS A 78 -3.89 15.86 13.69
C LYS A 78 -3.60 16.83 12.54
N ASN A 79 -2.61 16.51 11.70
CA ASN A 79 -2.25 17.26 10.51
C ASN A 79 -2.49 16.37 9.29
N PRO A 80 -3.72 16.31 8.74
CA PRO A 80 -4.04 15.41 7.65
C PRO A 80 -3.23 15.75 6.40
N LEU A 81 -3.01 14.73 5.58
CA LEU A 81 -2.43 14.81 4.25
C LEU A 81 -3.34 13.98 3.35
N HIS A 82 -3.83 14.55 2.26
CA HIS A 82 -4.62 13.83 1.26
C HIS A 82 -3.89 13.80 -0.08
N VAL A 83 -3.51 12.61 -0.54
CA VAL A 83 -2.85 12.38 -1.83
C VAL A 83 -3.71 11.44 -2.65
N ASP A 84 -4.18 11.88 -3.80
CA ASP A 84 -5.00 11.04 -4.68
C ASP A 84 -4.25 9.77 -5.09
N TYR A 85 -4.99 8.67 -5.10
CA TYR A 85 -4.48 7.35 -5.43
C TYR A 85 -3.75 7.30 -6.78
N LEU A 86 -4.22 8.08 -7.77
CA LEU A 86 -3.56 8.22 -9.06
C LEU A 86 -2.09 8.65 -8.91
N PHE A 87 -1.81 9.63 -8.05
CA PHE A 87 -0.44 10.12 -7.83
C PHE A 87 0.41 9.11 -7.07
N LEU A 88 -0.18 8.35 -6.15
CA LEU A 88 0.50 7.25 -5.46
C LEU A 88 0.90 6.15 -6.44
N GLY A 89 -0.02 5.70 -7.28
CA GLY A 89 0.22 4.66 -8.29
C GLY A 89 1.28 5.08 -9.31
N VAL A 90 1.22 6.31 -9.83
CA VAL A 90 2.23 6.84 -10.77
C VAL A 90 3.61 6.94 -10.10
N CYS A 91 3.68 7.41 -8.86
CA CYS A 91 4.94 7.48 -8.11
C CYS A 91 5.53 6.09 -7.85
N LEU A 92 4.69 5.12 -7.51
CA LEU A 92 5.11 3.75 -7.25
C LEU A 92 5.62 3.06 -8.53
N GLY A 93 4.95 3.29 -9.66
CA GLY A 93 5.42 2.86 -10.97
C GLY A 93 6.79 3.47 -11.33
N TYR A 94 6.99 4.75 -11.05
CA TYR A 94 8.29 5.42 -11.24
C TYR A 94 9.39 4.81 -10.36
N ILE A 95 9.09 4.46 -9.10
CA ILE A 95 10.03 3.77 -8.21
C ILE A 95 10.35 2.37 -8.74
N GLN A 96 9.35 1.61 -9.19
CA GLN A 96 9.53 0.28 -9.75
C GLN A 96 10.42 0.30 -10.99
N ASP A 97 10.22 1.26 -11.89
CA ASP A 97 11.01 1.44 -13.11
C ASP A 97 12.50 1.69 -12.76
N ALA A 98 12.75 2.67 -11.87
CA ALA A 98 14.10 2.98 -11.41
C ALA A 98 14.80 1.80 -10.70
N MET A 99 14.06 1.03 -9.90
CA MET A 99 14.59 -0.18 -9.27
C MET A 99 14.92 -1.26 -10.31
N THR A 100 14.03 -1.46 -11.29
CA THR A 100 14.21 -2.44 -12.36
C THR A 100 15.44 -2.11 -13.21
N GLU A 101 15.60 -0.85 -13.62
CA GLU A 101 16.78 -0.36 -14.33
C GLU A 101 18.07 -0.63 -13.52
N ALA A 102 18.06 -0.29 -12.23
CA ALA A 102 19.20 -0.50 -11.35
C ALA A 102 19.57 -1.99 -11.18
N ILE A 103 18.57 -2.88 -11.06
CA ILE A 103 18.79 -4.33 -10.93
C ILE A 103 19.36 -4.89 -12.24
N LEU A 104 18.77 -4.56 -13.37
CA LEU A 104 19.19 -5.08 -14.68
C LEU A 104 20.58 -4.58 -15.08
N SER A 105 20.93 -3.35 -14.69
CA SER A 105 22.24 -2.74 -14.94
C SER A 105 23.34 -3.21 -13.98
N HIS A 106 23.00 -3.98 -12.94
CA HIS A 106 24.00 -4.40 -11.95
C HIS A 106 25.05 -5.35 -12.57
N PRO A 107 26.36 -5.06 -12.47
CA PRO A 107 27.39 -5.77 -13.22
C PRO A 107 27.73 -7.17 -12.65
N ARG A 108 27.39 -7.45 -11.38
CA ARG A 108 27.77 -8.70 -10.69
C ARG A 108 26.61 -9.68 -10.45
N LEU A 109 25.41 -9.36 -10.92
CA LEU A 109 24.26 -10.25 -10.74
C LEU A 109 24.06 -11.07 -12.01
N GLU A 110 23.92 -12.38 -11.84
CA GLU A 110 23.57 -13.30 -12.93
C GLU A 110 22.16 -12.99 -13.45
N LEU A 111 21.89 -13.29 -14.72
CA LEU A 111 20.60 -13.00 -15.34
C LEU A 111 19.43 -13.67 -14.58
N GLU A 112 19.60 -14.91 -14.13
CA GLU A 112 18.58 -15.62 -13.36
C GLU A 112 18.26 -14.91 -12.03
N GLN A 113 19.29 -14.41 -11.33
CA GLN A 113 19.12 -13.64 -10.10
C GLN A 113 18.43 -12.31 -10.37
N LYS A 114 18.81 -11.61 -11.45
CA LYS A 114 18.15 -10.37 -11.87
C LYS A 114 16.66 -10.59 -12.10
N ILE A 115 16.30 -11.63 -12.85
CA ILE A 115 14.90 -11.99 -13.12
C ILE A 115 14.16 -12.29 -11.80
N ALA A 116 14.77 -13.07 -10.90
CA ALA A 116 14.17 -13.40 -9.62
C ALA A 116 13.91 -12.15 -8.76
N ILE A 117 14.87 -11.23 -8.68
CA ILE A 117 14.75 -9.99 -7.91
C ILE A 117 13.69 -9.08 -8.54
N VAL A 118 13.69 -8.87 -9.85
CA VAL A 118 12.68 -8.04 -10.55
C VAL A 118 11.27 -8.60 -10.30
N LYS A 119 11.08 -9.92 -10.39
CA LYS A 119 9.80 -10.56 -10.08
C LYS A 119 9.39 -10.37 -8.62
N ALA A 120 10.33 -10.47 -7.68
CA ALA A 120 10.06 -10.27 -6.26
C ALA A 120 9.66 -8.82 -5.95
N VAL A 121 10.42 -7.84 -6.45
CA VAL A 121 10.13 -6.42 -6.31
C VAL A 121 8.77 -6.09 -6.93
N GLY A 122 8.48 -6.58 -8.14
CA GLY A 122 7.19 -6.39 -8.78
C GLY A 122 6.03 -6.84 -7.90
N LYS A 123 6.09 -8.05 -7.31
CA LYS A 123 5.05 -8.55 -6.40
C LYS A 123 4.83 -7.63 -5.19
N VAL A 124 5.92 -7.18 -4.57
CA VAL A 124 5.84 -6.28 -3.41
C VAL A 124 5.20 -4.94 -3.80
N ILE A 125 5.58 -4.38 -4.94
CA ILE A 125 5.02 -3.13 -5.46
C ILE A 125 3.51 -3.27 -5.72
N TRP A 126 3.08 -4.37 -6.35
CA TRP A 126 1.65 -4.64 -6.55
C TRP A 126 0.88 -4.75 -5.24
N ILE A 127 1.41 -5.48 -4.26
CA ILE A 127 0.75 -5.59 -2.95
C ILE A 127 0.68 -4.23 -2.25
N GLN A 128 1.76 -3.44 -2.29
CA GLN A 128 1.75 -2.08 -1.74
C GLN A 128 0.69 -1.20 -2.41
N ASN A 129 0.55 -1.30 -3.73
CA ASN A 129 -0.45 -0.56 -4.48
C ASN A 129 -1.87 -0.91 -4.00
N ASP A 130 -2.16 -2.20 -3.82
CA ASP A 130 -3.46 -2.66 -3.31
C ASP A 130 -3.71 -2.19 -1.87
N LEU A 131 -2.68 -2.24 -1.01
CA LEU A 131 -2.75 -1.70 0.35
C LEU A 131 -3.02 -0.19 0.34
N MET A 132 -2.45 0.58 -0.59
CA MET A 132 -2.79 1.99 -0.75
C MET A 132 -4.23 2.18 -1.25
N ALA A 133 -4.66 1.36 -2.23
CA ALA A 133 -6.00 1.42 -2.81
C ALA A 133 -7.10 1.17 -1.77
N LYS A 134 -6.88 0.21 -0.86
CA LYS A 134 -7.77 -0.09 0.28
C LYS A 134 -8.23 1.16 1.02
N TRP A 135 -7.34 2.15 1.22
CA TRP A 135 -7.67 3.37 1.97
C TRP A 135 -8.40 4.43 1.14
N HIS A 136 -8.35 4.34 -0.18
CA HIS A 136 -8.96 5.28 -1.12
C HIS A 136 -10.33 4.82 -1.63
N ILE A 137 -10.59 3.52 -1.57
CA ILE A 137 -11.87 2.92 -1.95
C ILE A 137 -12.87 3.05 -0.79
N GLU A 138 -14.15 3.22 -1.12
CA GLU A 138 -15.24 3.29 -0.13
C GLU A 138 -15.96 1.96 0.05
N ASP A 139 -15.88 1.09 -0.96
CA ASP A 139 -16.38 -0.27 -0.94
C ASP A 139 -15.91 -1.06 0.29
N GLY A 140 -16.86 -1.65 1.00
CA GLY A 140 -16.62 -2.46 2.19
C GLY A 140 -16.49 -1.66 3.49
N ARG A 141 -16.65 -0.32 3.46
CA ARG A 141 -16.72 0.49 4.69
C ARG A 141 -17.95 0.17 5.54
N GLU A 142 -19.02 -0.30 4.93
CA GLU A 142 -20.25 -0.74 5.59
C GLU A 142 -20.03 -1.93 6.54
N PHE A 143 -18.88 -2.60 6.45
CA PHE A 143 -18.51 -3.72 7.32
C PHE A 143 -17.51 -3.33 8.42
N LEU A 144 -17.09 -2.07 8.51
CA LEU A 144 -16.23 -1.59 9.60
C LEU A 144 -17.10 -1.32 10.83
N ASP A 145 -16.69 -1.87 11.97
CA ASP A 145 -17.37 -1.61 13.25
C ASP A 145 -16.74 -0.43 14.02
N GLU A 146 -17.31 -0.09 15.17
CA GLU A 146 -16.80 1.01 16.01
C GLU A 146 -15.39 0.73 16.54
N ILE A 147 -15.05 -0.54 16.77
CA ILE A 147 -13.75 -0.99 17.27
C ILE A 147 -12.68 -0.78 16.19
N ASP A 148 -12.99 -1.12 14.94
CA ASP A 148 -12.12 -0.90 13.78
C ASP A 148 -11.77 0.59 13.61
N ASN A 149 -12.73 1.48 13.87
CA ASN A 149 -12.51 2.92 13.79
C ASN A 149 -11.60 3.43 14.91
N GLU A 150 -11.79 2.98 16.15
CA GLU A 150 -10.92 3.34 17.27
C GLU A 150 -9.49 2.84 17.06
N GLU A 151 -9.30 1.60 16.62
CA GLU A 151 -7.98 1.04 16.32
C GLU A 151 -7.28 1.84 15.19
N MET A 152 -8.03 2.18 14.15
CA MET A 152 -7.53 3.01 13.04
C MET A 152 -7.08 4.39 13.52
N GLU A 153 -7.84 5.04 14.40
CA GLU A 153 -7.47 6.33 14.97
C GLU A 153 -6.21 6.25 15.82
N LEU A 154 -6.08 5.21 16.65
CA LEU A 154 -4.88 4.97 17.44
C LEU A 154 -3.64 4.73 16.55
N GLU A 155 -3.80 3.98 15.46
CA GLU A 155 -2.72 3.76 14.50
C GLU A 155 -2.34 5.05 13.76
N ALA A 156 -3.32 5.85 13.36
CA ALA A 156 -3.12 7.11 12.67
C ALA A 156 -2.37 8.15 13.53
N GLN A 157 -2.61 8.15 14.84
CA GLN A 157 -1.95 9.05 15.80
C GLN A 157 -0.48 8.70 16.05
N GLN A 158 -0.08 7.45 15.80
CA GLN A 158 1.31 7.05 15.99
C GLN A 158 2.25 7.81 15.02
N PRO A 159 3.45 8.19 15.50
CA PRO A 159 4.43 8.88 14.68
C PRO A 159 4.90 8.03 13.49
N GLU A 160 5.42 8.72 12.48
CA GLU A 160 5.93 8.08 11.26
C GLU A 160 7.09 7.14 11.61
N GLY A 161 7.10 5.93 11.06
CA GLY A 161 8.13 4.93 11.36
C GLY A 161 7.94 4.17 12.69
N TYR A 162 6.81 4.36 13.36
CA TYR A 162 6.36 3.53 14.48
C TYR A 162 5.19 2.64 14.06
N LEU A 163 5.12 1.46 14.65
CA LEU A 163 4.03 0.50 14.50
C LEU A 163 3.81 -0.17 15.85
N ASN A 164 2.57 -0.20 16.33
CA ASN A 164 2.19 -0.75 17.63
C ASN A 164 3.05 -0.21 18.78
N GLY A 165 3.37 1.09 18.76
CA GLY A 165 4.22 1.74 19.76
C GLY A 165 5.72 1.43 19.64
N HIS A 166 6.13 0.57 18.71
CA HIS A 166 7.53 0.21 18.48
C HIS A 166 8.09 0.90 17.24
N ARG A 167 9.32 1.41 17.34
CA ARG A 167 10.02 2.02 16.21
C ARG A 167 10.48 0.95 15.22
N VAL A 168 9.91 0.96 14.01
CA VAL A 168 10.19 0.01 12.93
C VAL A 168 11.10 0.56 11.83
N LEU A 169 11.29 1.89 11.78
CA LEU A 169 12.21 2.55 10.83
C LEU A 169 13.36 3.29 11.53
N GLY A 170 14.47 3.50 10.82
CA GLY A 170 15.57 4.37 11.24
C GLY A 170 16.48 3.83 12.34
N ARG A 171 16.47 2.53 12.62
CA ARG A 171 17.26 1.91 13.71
C ARG A 171 18.70 1.54 13.33
N ASN A 172 19.11 1.75 12.08
CA ASN A 172 20.47 1.44 11.65
C ASN A 172 21.43 2.54 12.14
N GLY A 173 22.38 2.17 12.99
CA GLY A 173 23.30 3.05 13.72
C GLY A 173 24.35 3.80 12.89
N ASN A 174 23.98 4.28 11.70
CA ASN A 174 24.82 5.16 10.88
C ASN A 174 24.21 6.55 10.66
N ASP A 175 22.99 6.81 11.16
CA ASP A 175 22.39 8.15 11.13
C ASP A 175 22.31 8.64 12.59
N ASP A 176 23.44 9.12 13.12
CA ASP A 176 23.52 9.85 14.39
C ASP A 176 23.04 11.28 14.12
N ASP A 177 21.76 11.53 14.37
CA ASP A 177 21.24 12.87 14.61
C ASP A 177 20.30 12.83 15.81
N SER A 178 20.57 13.73 16.74
CA SER A 178 20.20 13.64 18.14
C SER A 178 18.78 14.15 18.39
N SER A 179 17.87 13.28 18.82
CA SER A 179 16.78 13.69 19.72
C SER A 179 16.49 12.59 20.73
N ALA A 180 16.99 12.80 21.94
CA ALA A 180 16.71 11.99 23.13
C ALA A 180 15.20 12.01 23.45
N GLY A 181 14.67 10.85 23.85
CA GLY A 181 13.31 10.73 24.37
C GLY A 181 12.79 9.29 24.40
N ASP A 182 12.91 8.67 25.57
CA ASP A 182 12.09 7.58 26.11
C ASP A 182 12.23 6.15 25.54
N ARG A 183 12.92 5.32 26.34
CA ARG A 183 12.80 3.86 26.37
C ARG A 183 11.73 3.46 27.40
N PRO A 184 10.89 2.47 27.09
CA PRO A 184 10.46 1.49 28.09
C PRO A 184 11.04 0.11 27.78
N SER A 185 11.33 -0.61 28.85
CA SER A 185 12.02 -1.90 28.89
C SER A 185 11.05 -3.09 28.91
N SER A 186 11.61 -4.25 28.56
CA SER A 186 11.08 -5.63 28.73
C SER A 186 10.03 -6.06 27.70
N ARG A 187 9.94 -7.32 27.23
CA ARG A 187 10.44 -8.60 27.74
C ARG A 187 10.38 -9.63 26.57
N SER A 188 11.40 -10.47 26.41
CA SER A 188 11.48 -11.49 25.36
C SER A 188 10.65 -12.73 25.74
N SER A 189 9.72 -13.15 24.89
CA SER A 189 9.13 -14.49 24.92
C SER A 189 9.70 -15.33 23.77
N LYS A 190 10.31 -16.47 24.13
CA LYS A 190 10.72 -17.53 23.20
C LYS A 190 9.47 -18.25 22.71
N GLY A 191 9.29 -18.33 21.39
CA GLY A 191 8.22 -19.08 20.73
C GLY A 191 8.82 -20.17 19.82
N SER A 192 8.29 -21.38 19.99
CA SER A 192 8.66 -22.66 19.40
C SER A 192 8.62 -22.71 17.86
N ASN A 193 9.58 -23.44 17.26
CA ASN A 193 9.69 -23.68 15.83
C ASN A 193 8.73 -24.80 15.37
N THR A 194 7.71 -24.45 14.60
CA THR A 194 7.05 -25.36 13.66
C THR A 194 6.58 -24.55 12.45
N SER A 195 7.25 -24.73 11.31
CA SER A 195 7.11 -23.91 10.11
C SER A 195 5.91 -24.37 9.27
N VAL A 196 4.78 -23.70 9.44
CA VAL A 196 3.61 -23.77 8.54
C VAL A 196 3.30 -22.37 8.02
N THR A 197 2.96 -22.27 6.74
CA THR A 197 2.58 -20.98 6.13
C THR A 197 1.31 -20.41 6.79
N SER A 198 1.03 -19.12 6.61
CA SER A 198 -0.17 -18.44 7.16
C SER A 198 -1.51 -19.05 6.71
N LEU A 199 -1.50 -19.99 5.75
CA LEU A 199 -2.65 -20.76 5.27
C LEU A 199 -2.59 -22.24 5.67
N GLY A 200 -1.71 -22.62 6.62
CA GLY A 200 -1.60 -23.98 7.14
C GLY A 200 -0.94 -25.00 6.19
N ARG A 201 -0.34 -24.56 5.08
CA ARG A 201 0.26 -25.45 4.07
C ARG A 201 1.74 -25.72 4.33
N THR A 202 2.16 -26.95 4.08
CA THR A 202 3.57 -27.38 4.11
C THR A 202 4.29 -26.96 2.81
N PRO A 203 5.62 -26.76 2.83
CA PRO A 203 6.38 -26.38 1.63
C PRO A 203 6.24 -27.38 0.45
N GLU A 204 5.98 -28.66 0.73
CA GLU A 204 5.74 -29.68 -0.30
C GLU A 204 4.42 -29.48 -1.05
N GLN A 205 3.38 -28.95 -0.39
CA GLN A 205 2.08 -28.65 -1.00
C GLN A 205 2.11 -27.40 -1.89
N VAL A 206 3.05 -26.47 -1.63
CA VAL A 206 3.25 -25.28 -2.46
C VAL A 206 3.88 -25.65 -3.81
N GLN A 207 4.76 -26.65 -3.83
CA GLN A 207 5.40 -27.13 -5.06
C GLN A 207 4.40 -27.80 -6.02
N GLN A 208 3.44 -28.58 -5.49
CA GLN A 208 2.44 -29.30 -6.29
C GLN A 208 1.34 -28.38 -6.89
N GLY A 209 1.05 -27.23 -6.27
CA GLY A 209 0.05 -26.28 -6.79
C GLY A 209 0.50 -25.51 -8.04
N VAL A 210 1.80 -25.45 -8.31
CA VAL A 210 2.38 -24.73 -9.46
C VAL A 210 2.18 -25.51 -10.76
N GLU A 211 2.13 -26.84 -10.72
CA GLU A 211 1.96 -27.68 -11.92
C GLU A 211 0.52 -27.69 -12.46
N ALA A 212 -0.47 -27.34 -11.64
CA ALA A 212 -1.89 -27.37 -12.03
C ALA A 212 -2.43 -26.01 -12.54
N SER A 213 -1.62 -24.95 -12.55
CA SER A 213 -2.08 -23.59 -12.85
C SER A 213 -1.79 -23.19 -14.31
N ARG A 214 -2.57 -23.73 -15.27
CA ARG A 214 -2.57 -23.20 -16.65
C ARG A 214 -3.36 -21.89 -16.70
N CYS A 215 -2.71 -20.81 -17.13
CA CYS A 215 -3.29 -19.48 -17.25
C CYS A 215 -4.42 -19.46 -18.32
N PRO A 216 -5.63 -18.95 -18.02
CA PRO A 216 -6.76 -18.96 -18.94
C PRO A 216 -6.67 -17.94 -20.10
N PHE A 217 -5.62 -17.12 -20.16
CA PHE A 217 -5.47 -16.05 -21.18
C PHE A 217 -4.53 -16.41 -22.35
N SER A 218 -4.05 -17.65 -22.45
CA SER A 218 -3.10 -18.06 -23.50
C SER A 218 -3.69 -18.14 -24.92
N GLY A 219 -4.95 -17.77 -25.14
CA GLY A 219 -5.66 -17.92 -26.42
C GLY A 219 -5.80 -16.66 -27.29
N LEU A 220 -5.30 -15.49 -26.87
CA LEU A 220 -5.59 -14.21 -27.55
C LEU A 220 -4.48 -13.69 -28.48
N ALA A 221 -3.76 -14.59 -29.14
CA ALA A 221 -2.72 -14.24 -30.10
C ALA A 221 -2.98 -14.86 -31.48
N ALA A 222 -4.02 -14.39 -32.19
CA ALA A 222 -4.13 -14.54 -33.64
C ALA A 222 -5.15 -13.54 -34.24
N GLY A 223 -4.67 -12.63 -35.11
CA GLY A 223 -5.46 -12.04 -36.21
C GLY A 223 -6.16 -10.69 -35.98
N GLN A 224 -5.57 -9.62 -36.53
CA GLN A 224 -6.09 -8.26 -36.79
C GLN A 224 -7.39 -8.19 -37.64
N PRO A 225 -7.99 -7.02 -38.00
CA PRO A 225 -7.77 -5.61 -37.59
C PRO A 225 -9.08 -4.87 -37.19
N ASP A 226 -8.95 -3.56 -36.94
CA ASP A 226 -10.00 -2.52 -36.92
C ASP A 226 -10.45 -2.06 -35.52
N MET A 227 -9.77 -1.01 -35.04
CA MET A 227 -10.14 -0.25 -33.85
C MET A 227 -10.38 1.19 -34.30
N ASP A 228 -11.50 1.40 -34.99
CA ASP A 228 -12.07 2.72 -35.18
C ASP A 228 -12.40 3.33 -33.80
N ILE A 229 -11.69 4.40 -33.49
CA ILE A 229 -12.09 5.57 -32.69
C ILE A 229 -13.21 5.28 -31.67
N GLN A 230 -12.86 4.73 -30.52
CA GLN A 230 -13.67 4.89 -29.31
C GLN A 230 -13.06 6.00 -28.45
N ARG A 231 -13.50 7.22 -28.78
CA ARG A 231 -13.34 8.41 -27.96
C ARG A 231 -13.93 8.14 -26.58
N ALA A 232 -13.22 8.54 -25.53
CA ALA A 232 -13.68 8.48 -24.14
C ALA A 232 -15.13 8.98 -24.04
N THR A 233 -15.95 8.17 -23.37
CA THR A 233 -17.37 8.37 -23.13
C THR A 233 -17.67 9.79 -22.67
N THR A 234 -18.45 10.50 -23.49
CA THR A 234 -19.08 11.76 -23.12
C THR A 234 -20.02 11.53 -21.95
N TRP A 235 -19.85 12.29 -20.88
CA TRP A 235 -20.77 12.38 -19.74
C TRP A 235 -22.23 12.46 -20.21
N ARG A 236 -23.09 11.56 -19.69
CA ARG A 236 -24.55 11.68 -19.79
C ARG A 236 -25.12 12.17 -18.44
N PRO A 237 -26.13 13.05 -18.42
CA PRO A 237 -26.82 13.40 -17.17
C PRO A 237 -27.60 12.19 -16.64
N ARG A 238 -27.52 11.96 -15.34
CA ARG A 238 -28.17 10.86 -14.61
C ARG A 238 -29.69 10.96 -14.76
N ARG A 239 -30.33 9.93 -15.31
CA ARG A 239 -31.79 9.77 -15.29
C ARG A 239 -32.18 9.41 -13.85
N ASN A 240 -33.14 10.12 -13.26
CA ASN A 240 -33.68 9.79 -11.94
C ASN A 240 -34.43 8.45 -12.02
N GLU A 241 -33.72 7.36 -11.74
CA GLU A 241 -34.31 6.08 -11.37
C GLU A 241 -34.34 5.96 -9.84
N PRO A 242 -35.33 5.27 -9.26
CA PRO A 242 -35.37 5.04 -7.82
C PRO A 242 -34.11 4.27 -7.38
N GLU A 243 -33.46 4.76 -6.33
CA GLU A 243 -32.27 4.17 -5.73
C GLU A 243 -32.59 2.75 -5.23
N VAL A 244 -32.22 1.74 -6.02
CA VAL A 244 -32.06 0.39 -5.52
C VAL A 244 -30.71 0.36 -4.80
N PRO A 245 -30.63 0.01 -3.50
CA PRO A 245 -29.36 -0.14 -2.82
C PRO A 245 -28.52 -1.15 -3.60
N LEU A 246 -27.37 -0.71 -4.09
CA LEU A 246 -26.41 -1.63 -4.70
C LEU A 246 -26.01 -2.67 -3.64
N PRO A 247 -25.96 -3.97 -3.98
CA PRO A 247 -25.42 -4.96 -3.06
C PRO A 247 -23.98 -4.55 -2.71
N PRO A 248 -23.56 -4.70 -1.44
CA PRO A 248 -22.24 -4.30 -0.99
C PRO A 248 -21.17 -4.95 -1.88
N SER A 249 -20.37 -4.13 -2.55
CA SER A 249 -19.29 -4.60 -3.42
C SER A 249 -18.07 -4.91 -2.57
N GLY A 250 -17.98 -6.11 -2.00
CA GLY A 250 -16.79 -6.48 -1.23
C GLY A 250 -16.90 -7.85 -0.60
N ILE A 251 -15.75 -8.44 -0.25
CA ILE A 251 -15.69 -9.64 0.58
C ILE A 251 -15.62 -9.18 2.04
N PRO A 252 -16.66 -9.42 2.85
CA PRO A 252 -16.66 -9.04 4.26
C PRO A 252 -15.58 -9.79 5.03
N ARG A 253 -14.88 -9.07 5.93
CA ARG A 253 -13.86 -9.68 6.80
C ARG A 253 -14.53 -10.35 7.98
N LEU A 254 -14.30 -11.66 8.11
CA LEU A 254 -14.80 -12.44 9.24
C LEU A 254 -13.77 -12.46 10.35
N HIS A 255 -14.19 -12.04 11.54
CA HIS A 255 -13.36 -12.10 12.75
C HIS A 255 -13.82 -13.26 13.62
N ILE A 256 -12.89 -13.93 14.31
CA ILE A 256 -13.22 -14.97 15.30
C ILE A 256 -12.94 -14.42 16.68
N VAL A 257 -14.00 -14.20 17.47
CA VAL A 257 -13.92 -13.77 18.87
C VAL A 257 -14.60 -14.84 19.72
N ASP A 258 -13.87 -15.39 20.71
CA ASP A 258 -14.34 -16.47 21.60
C ASP A 258 -14.97 -17.67 20.87
N GLY A 259 -14.41 -18.03 19.71
CA GLY A 259 -14.88 -19.15 18.88
C GLY A 259 -16.15 -18.87 18.07
N ARG A 260 -16.67 -17.63 18.09
CA ARG A 260 -17.79 -17.18 17.25
C ARG A 260 -17.31 -16.28 16.12
N THR A 261 -17.94 -16.39 14.96
CA THR A 261 -17.66 -15.52 13.81
C THR A 261 -18.44 -14.22 13.96
N VAL A 262 -17.72 -13.12 14.18
CA VAL A 262 -18.25 -11.75 14.22
C VAL A 262 -18.34 -11.22 12.79
N CYS A 263 -19.34 -10.38 12.52
CA CYS A 263 -19.74 -9.87 11.19
C CYS A 263 -20.47 -10.87 10.28
N LYS A 264 -20.72 -12.11 10.72
CA LYS A 264 -21.56 -13.08 9.99
C LYS A 264 -23.02 -12.61 9.88
N GLU A 265 -23.50 -11.85 10.86
CA GLU A 265 -24.90 -11.42 10.99
C GLU A 265 -25.32 -10.41 9.90
N ASN A 266 -24.35 -9.67 9.35
CA ASN A 266 -24.57 -8.70 8.28
C ASN A 266 -24.45 -9.33 6.88
N LEU A 267 -24.23 -10.65 6.79
CA LEU A 267 -24.18 -11.36 5.53
C LEU A 267 -25.58 -11.77 5.11
N GLY A 268 -25.96 -11.42 3.88
CA GLY A 268 -27.13 -11.98 3.24
C GLY A 268 -27.07 -13.52 3.22
N PRO A 269 -28.23 -14.21 3.12
CA PRO A 269 -28.27 -15.65 3.02
C PRO A 269 -27.39 -16.14 1.86
N ASN A 270 -26.66 -17.23 2.08
CA ASN A 270 -25.77 -17.80 1.07
C ASN A 270 -26.59 -18.15 -0.18
N PRO A 271 -26.33 -17.55 -1.36
CA PRO A 271 -27.10 -17.82 -2.57
C PRO A 271 -26.90 -19.23 -3.14
N PHE A 272 -25.98 -20.01 -2.56
CA PHE A 272 -25.68 -21.38 -2.95
C PHE A 272 -26.21 -22.44 -1.98
N HIS A 273 -27.09 -22.06 -1.04
CA HIS A 273 -27.81 -22.99 -0.15
C HIS A 273 -29.33 -22.81 -0.24
#